data_AF-A0A5M9ZIG9-F1
#
_entry.id   AF-A0A5M9ZIG9-F1
#
_cell.length_a   1.000
_cell.length_b   1.000
_cell.length_c   1.000
_cell.angle_alpha   90.00
_cell.angle_beta   90.00
_cell.angle_gamma   90.00
#
_symmetry.space_group_name_H-M   'P 1'
#
loop_
_entity.id
_entity.type
_entity.pdbx_description
1 polymer ?
#
loop_
_entity_poly.entity_id
_entity_poly.type
_entity_poly.pdbx_seq_one_letter_code
_entity_poly.pdbx_strand_id
1 'polypeptide(L)'
;MDDNAIHDWLIKCFGPIQGEMAWQQINQLPAEIRDQLMSQDPGRLPDPTEVQQMMAAFTAGGLNTMGDMQRTVEEGPINIKLAKSIALQQANAQGSASSVSATDGEAARRAMSEANLWLDTACEFNPAPGEPDVLTRAGWVEGTIDQWAKFAAPVAESMNDALASVISERLGGALGGGEITGMFAGPVPIPIPDGMKDPAQLIKLLGNTSFAMQLGHAAGNLSHEVHGSFDQGIALTKNPAGGLIAQNITEYVKMLNGELPADDQTTASGDGVDSGVFPSPASGNPIGFASARAQKPGNGGDTHDAAAANDGAADATGTSGSPNTEASSANDDEAAFEAAFAGFTASERIPESEVLSYLALQEMAHARLYASVPWLMPRFEALIGKYARGISIDLDAMEEQLRDAEAMDPESISDAVNLTKVGIPDTPEQREALSSLESLLAMVEGWVDCVVWRAGMAHLPHIEQLREMTRRERAMGGPAERTFESLLGLQLRPKRMREAAGLWEMITAAEGSEGRDAKWSHPDLLPSLPGDQPVNGTAGDAVSPKGSASGAQPAHPSADGKTENIDWDAELSKLLDEDGGTNGDAADGSGSEGDAQ
;
A
#
# COMPACT_ATOMS: atom_id res chain seq x y z
N MET A 1 -29.52 12.98 28.99
CA MET A 1 -28.28 13.77 28.92
C MET A 1 -28.45 15.03 29.76
N ASP A 2 -27.36 15.70 30.14
CA ASP A 2 -27.46 17.10 30.60
C ASP A 2 -27.41 17.96 29.34
N ASP A 3 -28.47 18.72 29.06
CA ASP A 3 -28.65 19.51 27.83
C ASP A 3 -27.44 20.42 27.54
N ASN A 4 -26.76 20.87 28.61
CA ASN A 4 -25.58 21.70 28.51
C ASN A 4 -24.36 20.99 27.89
N ALA A 5 -24.23 19.67 28.06
CA ALA A 5 -23.08 18.92 27.55
C ALA A 5 -23.08 18.80 26.02
N ILE A 6 -24.27 18.60 25.42
CA ILE A 6 -24.41 18.57 23.95
C ILE A 6 -24.29 19.97 23.37
N HIS A 7 -24.86 20.99 24.03
CA HIS A 7 -24.71 22.38 23.60
C HIS A 7 -23.24 22.81 23.56
N ASP A 8 -22.48 22.52 24.62
CA ASP A 8 -21.03 22.79 24.67
C ASP A 8 -20.26 21.99 23.61
N TRP A 9 -20.63 20.73 23.37
CA TRP A 9 -20.04 19.91 22.32
C TRP A 9 -20.28 20.49 20.92
N LEU A 10 -21.50 20.96 20.62
CA LEU A 10 -21.84 21.62 19.35
C LEU A 10 -21.06 22.93 19.17
N ILE A 11 -20.94 23.74 20.22
CA ILE A 11 -20.13 24.96 20.18
C ILE A 11 -18.67 24.63 19.91
N LYS A 12 -18.13 23.57 20.53
CA LYS A 12 -16.76 23.11 20.25
C LYS A 12 -16.61 22.61 18.82
N CYS A 13 -17.56 21.87 18.27
CA CYS A 13 -17.45 21.32 16.91
C CYS A 13 -17.63 22.38 15.81
N PHE A 14 -18.61 23.27 15.96
CA PHE A 14 -19.07 24.16 14.89
C PHE A 14 -18.70 25.64 15.14
N GLY A 15 -18.08 25.94 16.29
CA GLY A 15 -17.83 27.30 16.74
C GLY A 15 -19.06 27.96 17.36
N PRO A 16 -18.88 29.17 17.95
CA PRO A 16 -19.89 29.80 18.80
C PRO A 16 -21.17 30.20 18.08
N ILE A 17 -21.12 30.45 16.77
CA ILE A 17 -22.28 30.92 16.00
C ILE A 17 -23.04 29.74 15.38
N GLN A 18 -22.33 28.82 14.71
CA GLN A 18 -22.97 27.67 14.06
C GLN A 18 -23.40 26.61 15.09
N GLY A 19 -22.66 26.43 16.18
CA GLY A 19 -23.03 25.54 17.27
C GLY A 19 -24.32 25.98 17.97
N GLU A 20 -24.50 27.29 18.17
CA GLU A 20 -25.74 27.86 18.71
C GLU A 20 -26.93 27.64 17.76
N MET A 21 -26.72 27.80 16.45
CA MET A 21 -27.76 27.54 15.45
C MET A 21 -28.13 26.05 15.39
N ALA A 22 -27.15 25.14 15.43
CA ALA A 22 -27.39 23.70 15.48
C ALA A 22 -28.18 23.30 16.73
N TRP A 23 -27.85 23.89 17.88
CA TRP A 23 -28.58 23.69 19.14
C TRP A 23 -30.03 24.16 19.06
N GLN A 24 -30.26 25.31 18.43
CA GLN A 24 -31.62 25.82 18.21
C GLN A 24 -32.45 24.91 17.30
N GLN A 25 -31.84 24.28 16.30
CA GLN A 25 -32.51 23.31 15.43
C GLN A 25 -32.86 22.01 16.18
N ILE A 26 -31.96 21.51 17.03
CA ILE A 26 -32.23 20.34 17.88
C ILE A 26 -33.39 20.62 18.85
N ASN A 27 -33.46 21.83 19.39
CA ASN A 27 -34.57 22.28 20.23
C ASN A 27 -35.90 22.48 19.49
N GLN A 28 -35.90 22.44 18.16
CA GLN A 28 -37.10 22.47 17.32
C GLN A 28 -37.58 21.06 16.91
N LEU A 29 -36.80 20.01 17.16
CA LEU A 29 -37.20 18.63 16.87
C LEU A 29 -38.35 18.16 17.78
N PRO A 30 -39.24 17.27 17.29
CA PRO A 30 -40.27 16.62 18.11
C PRO A 30 -39.69 15.99 19.37
N ALA A 31 -40.45 16.03 20.47
CA ALA A 31 -39.99 15.59 21.79
C ALA A 31 -39.51 14.12 21.79
N GLU A 32 -40.15 13.24 21.03
CA GLU A 32 -39.74 11.82 20.94
C GLU A 32 -38.36 11.65 20.31
N ILE A 33 -38.05 12.39 19.24
CA ILE A 33 -36.75 12.35 18.54
C ILE A 33 -35.68 13.00 19.41
N ARG A 34 -36.03 14.10 20.07
CA ARG A 34 -35.13 14.80 20.99
C ARG A 34 -34.76 13.92 22.18
N ASP A 35 -35.74 13.29 22.82
CA ASP A 35 -35.51 12.41 23.98
C ASP A 35 -34.68 11.18 23.58
N GLN A 36 -34.87 10.66 22.37
CA GLN A 36 -34.06 9.58 21.82
C GLN A 36 -32.60 10.02 21.56
N LEU A 37 -32.39 11.20 20.96
CA LEU A 37 -31.05 11.77 20.77
C LEU A 37 -30.36 12.05 22.11
N MET A 38 -31.13 12.52 23.11
CA MET A 38 -30.70 12.86 24.47
C MET A 38 -30.50 11.63 25.38
N SER A 39 -30.84 10.43 24.91
CA SER A 39 -30.72 9.18 25.66
C SER A 39 -29.39 8.45 25.43
N GLN A 40 -28.56 8.90 24.47
CA GLN A 40 -27.26 8.31 24.20
C GLN A 40 -26.23 8.66 25.30
N ASP A 41 -25.23 7.80 25.51
CA ASP A 41 -24.21 7.97 26.56
C ASP A 41 -23.22 9.11 26.20
N PRO A 42 -22.94 10.07 27.10
CA PRO A 42 -21.97 11.16 26.88
C PRO A 42 -20.57 10.73 26.42
N GLY A 43 -20.13 9.51 26.75
CA GLY A 43 -18.83 8.96 26.33
C GLY A 43 -18.76 8.49 24.88
N ARG A 44 -19.89 8.50 24.14
CA ARG A 44 -19.98 8.05 22.74
C ARG A 44 -19.94 9.18 21.71
N LEU A 45 -19.89 10.44 22.14
CA LEU A 45 -19.75 11.56 21.22
C LEU A 45 -18.31 11.63 20.68
N PRO A 46 -18.11 11.81 19.35
CA PRO A 46 -16.77 11.96 18.77
C PRO A 46 -16.02 13.16 19.36
N ASP A 47 -14.68 13.12 19.34
CA ASP A 47 -13.88 14.27 19.78
C ASP A 47 -14.21 15.50 18.91
N PRO A 48 -14.52 16.67 19.49
CA PRO A 48 -14.81 17.87 18.72
C PRO A 48 -13.73 18.27 17.71
N THR A 49 -12.47 17.97 18.03
CA THR A 49 -11.31 18.20 17.16
C THR A 49 -11.37 17.28 15.94
N GLU A 50 -11.71 16.01 16.13
CA GLU A 50 -11.91 15.05 15.03
C GLU A 50 -13.08 15.47 14.13
N VAL A 51 -14.19 15.95 14.72
CA VAL A 51 -15.35 16.46 13.96
C VAL A 51 -14.99 17.69 13.13
N GLN A 52 -14.23 18.64 13.70
CA GLN A 52 -13.74 19.81 12.96
C GLN A 52 -12.83 19.41 11.81
N GLN A 53 -11.90 18.47 12.05
CA GLN A 53 -10.99 17.97 11.03
C GLN A 53 -11.76 17.27 9.91
N MET A 54 -12.74 16.44 10.25
CA MET A 54 -13.63 15.82 9.28
C MET A 54 -14.37 16.88 8.46
N MET A 55 -14.99 17.88 9.07
CA MET A 55 -15.67 18.95 8.33
C MET A 55 -14.72 19.74 7.42
N ALA A 56 -13.51 20.03 7.87
CA ALA A 56 -12.49 20.70 7.07
C ALA A 56 -12.08 19.84 5.87
N ALA A 57 -11.90 18.53 6.07
CA ALA A 57 -11.61 17.57 5.00
C ALA A 57 -12.77 17.49 3.99
N PHE A 58 -14.02 17.37 4.45
CA PHE A 58 -15.21 17.38 3.58
C PHE A 58 -15.34 18.69 2.79
N THR A 59 -15.05 19.81 3.43
CA THR A 59 -15.01 21.13 2.77
C THR A 59 -13.93 21.18 1.69
N ALA A 60 -12.71 20.76 2.02
CA ALA A 60 -11.57 20.73 1.09
C ALA A 60 -11.78 19.73 -0.06
N GLY A 61 -12.47 18.62 0.22
CA GLY A 61 -12.89 17.62 -0.74
C GLY A 61 -14.00 18.08 -1.68
N GLY A 62 -14.57 19.27 -1.52
CA GLY A 62 -15.65 19.75 -2.38
C GLY A 62 -16.98 19.03 -2.12
N LEU A 63 -17.26 18.64 -0.88
CA LEU A 63 -18.53 17.98 -0.51
C LEU A 63 -19.54 18.95 0.15
N ASN A 64 -19.29 20.27 0.07
CA ASN A 64 -20.09 21.28 0.77
C ASN A 64 -21.43 21.61 0.11
N THR A 65 -21.54 21.46 -1.21
CA THR A 65 -22.77 21.73 -1.94
C THR A 65 -23.15 20.55 -2.81
N MET A 66 -24.45 20.42 -3.10
CA MET A 66 -24.94 19.37 -4.01
C MET A 66 -24.28 19.43 -5.39
N GLY A 67 -24.00 20.64 -5.89
CA GLY A 67 -23.32 20.81 -7.17
C GLY A 67 -21.86 20.34 -7.14
N ASP A 68 -21.18 20.53 -6.01
CA ASP A 68 -19.79 20.06 -5.85
C ASP A 68 -19.74 18.55 -5.60
N MET A 69 -20.72 18.00 -4.89
CA MET A 69 -20.91 16.56 -4.70
C MET A 69 -21.14 15.84 -6.03
N GLN A 70 -22.04 16.36 -6.88
CA GLN A 70 -22.27 15.83 -8.22
C GLN A 70 -21.00 15.88 -9.06
N ARG A 71 -20.27 17.00 -9.03
CA ARG A 71 -18.98 17.14 -9.73
C ARG A 71 -17.95 16.14 -9.23
N THR A 72 -17.89 15.88 -7.93
CA THR A 72 -16.95 14.91 -7.33
C THR A 72 -17.20 13.49 -7.83
N VAL A 73 -18.47 13.11 -8.00
CA VAL A 73 -18.83 11.81 -8.59
C VAL A 73 -18.43 11.74 -10.07
N GLU A 74 -18.54 12.85 -10.80
CA GLU A 74 -18.13 12.95 -12.21
C GLU A 74 -16.61 12.99 -12.42
N GLU A 75 -15.85 13.51 -11.45
CA GLU A 75 -14.38 13.65 -11.50
C GLU A 75 -13.63 12.30 -11.40
N GLY A 76 -14.29 11.23 -10.93
CA GLY A 76 -13.74 9.88 -10.94
C GLY A 76 -14.08 9.06 -9.69
N PRO A 77 -13.59 7.81 -9.61
CA PRO A 77 -13.91 6.88 -8.52
C PRO A 77 -13.25 7.24 -7.18
N ILE A 78 -12.37 8.24 -7.14
CA ILE A 78 -11.65 8.67 -5.94
C ILE A 78 -11.65 10.19 -5.89
N ASN A 79 -12.09 10.76 -4.76
CA ASN A 79 -11.98 12.19 -4.51
C ASN A 79 -10.52 12.57 -4.14
N ILE A 80 -9.70 12.87 -5.14
CA ILE A 80 -8.28 13.21 -4.95
C ILE A 80 -8.09 14.44 -4.07
N LYS A 81 -9.00 15.43 -4.15
CA LYS A 81 -8.92 16.65 -3.32
C LYS A 81 -9.06 16.32 -1.84
N LEU A 82 -10.02 15.46 -1.50
CA LEU A 82 -10.21 14.97 -0.14
C LEU A 82 -8.99 14.16 0.33
N ALA A 83 -8.53 13.20 -0.48
CA ALA A 83 -7.37 12.38 -0.17
C ALA A 83 -6.11 13.24 0.09
N LYS A 84 -5.84 14.20 -0.80
CA LYS A 84 -4.73 15.14 -0.67
C LYS A 84 -4.86 16.00 0.60
N SER A 85 -6.06 16.47 0.94
CA SER A 85 -6.28 17.26 2.16
C SER A 85 -5.95 16.45 3.41
N ILE A 86 -6.43 15.21 3.50
CA ILE A 86 -6.17 14.32 4.64
C ILE A 86 -4.67 13.97 4.74
N ALA A 87 -4.06 13.60 3.61
CA ALA A 87 -2.64 13.28 3.55
C ALA A 87 -1.77 14.46 3.96
N LEU A 88 -2.06 15.67 3.47
CA LEU A 88 -1.32 16.88 3.83
C LEU A 88 -1.50 17.27 5.29
N GLN A 89 -2.68 17.06 5.87
CA GLN A 89 -2.91 17.30 7.29
C GLN A 89 -1.97 16.42 8.14
N GLN A 90 -1.84 15.13 7.79
CA GLN A 90 -0.94 14.21 8.48
C GLN A 90 0.53 14.49 8.19
N ALA A 91 0.88 14.78 6.94
CA ALA A 91 2.25 15.11 6.55
C ALA A 91 2.77 16.37 7.25
N ASN A 92 1.88 17.32 7.56
CA ASN A 92 2.18 18.55 8.31
C ASN A 92 1.89 18.43 9.83
N ALA A 93 1.81 17.20 10.36
CA ALA A 93 1.67 16.98 11.80
C ALA A 93 2.85 17.61 12.59
N GLN A 94 2.66 17.72 13.90
CA GLN A 94 3.68 18.26 14.79
C GLN A 94 5.02 17.53 14.61
N GLY A 95 6.12 18.29 14.51
CA GLY A 95 7.45 17.75 14.26
C GLY A 95 7.85 17.74 12.78
N SER A 96 6.92 17.87 11.84
CA SER A 96 7.25 17.95 10.41
C SER A 96 7.86 19.30 10.01
N ALA A 97 8.91 19.25 9.18
CA ALA A 97 9.53 20.43 8.59
C ALA A 97 8.65 21.03 7.48
N SER A 98 8.42 22.34 7.54
CA SER A 98 7.68 23.08 6.51
C SER A 98 8.54 23.50 5.31
N SER A 99 9.87 23.42 5.43
CA SER A 99 10.82 23.65 4.34
C SER A 99 12.11 22.87 4.56
N VAL A 100 12.86 22.66 3.47
CA VAL A 100 14.18 22.03 3.51
C VAL A 100 15.24 23.08 3.80
N SER A 101 16.12 22.81 4.77
CA SER A 101 17.23 23.71 5.08
C SER A 101 18.25 23.77 3.92
N ALA A 102 18.97 24.88 3.81
CA ALA A 102 19.99 25.01 2.76
C ALA A 102 21.12 23.97 2.91
N THR A 103 21.48 23.62 4.14
CA THR A 103 22.54 22.65 4.45
C THR A 103 22.13 21.24 4.06
N ASP A 104 20.93 20.81 4.44
CA ASP A 104 20.46 19.44 4.18
C ASP A 104 20.15 19.29 2.69
N GLY A 105 19.60 20.34 2.07
CA GLY A 105 19.36 20.38 0.63
C GLY A 105 20.64 20.34 -0.22
N GLU A 106 21.74 20.93 0.24
CA GLU A 106 23.04 20.80 -0.44
C GLU A 106 23.65 19.40 -0.24
N ALA A 107 23.58 18.86 0.98
CA ALA A 107 24.06 17.51 1.28
C ALA A 107 23.36 16.43 0.44
N ALA A 108 22.02 16.46 0.39
CA ALA A 108 21.23 15.50 -0.39
C ALA A 108 21.54 15.59 -1.90
N ARG A 109 21.59 16.81 -2.46
CA ARG A 109 21.93 17.00 -3.89
C ARG A 109 23.34 16.53 -4.23
N ARG A 110 24.30 16.77 -3.35
CA ARG A 110 25.67 16.27 -3.50
C ARG A 110 25.69 14.74 -3.49
N ALA A 111 25.04 14.11 -2.52
CA ALA A 111 24.95 12.67 -2.41
C ALA A 111 24.30 12.02 -3.65
N MET A 112 23.20 12.59 -4.19
CA MET A 112 22.57 12.10 -5.43
C MET A 112 23.45 12.29 -6.67
N SER A 113 24.23 13.37 -6.73
CA SER A 113 25.20 13.60 -7.81
C SER A 113 26.35 12.59 -7.75
N GLU A 114 26.89 12.33 -6.56
CA GLU A 114 27.93 11.33 -6.33
C GLU A 114 27.43 9.90 -6.61
N ALA A 115 26.21 9.59 -6.16
CA ALA A 115 25.56 8.31 -6.44
C ALA A 115 25.44 8.05 -7.95
N ASN A 116 25.07 9.05 -8.75
CA ASN A 116 25.06 8.91 -10.21
C ASN A 116 26.45 8.59 -10.77
N LEU A 117 27.50 9.29 -10.30
CA LEU A 117 28.86 9.01 -10.75
C LEU A 117 29.30 7.58 -10.41
N TRP A 118 28.93 7.06 -9.24
CA TRP A 118 29.26 5.69 -8.85
C TRP A 118 28.47 4.67 -9.69
N LEU A 119 27.20 4.95 -9.96
CA LEU A 119 26.32 4.09 -10.77
C LEU A 119 26.81 3.93 -12.22
N ASP A 120 27.51 4.91 -12.79
CA ASP A 120 28.08 4.83 -14.14
C ASP A 120 29.08 3.66 -14.31
N THR A 121 29.64 3.15 -13.21
CA THR A 121 30.55 1.99 -13.24
C THR A 121 29.83 0.64 -13.11
N ALA A 122 28.55 0.66 -12.73
CA ALA A 122 27.80 -0.52 -12.32
C ALA A 122 26.54 -0.78 -13.16
N CYS A 123 26.10 0.19 -13.96
CA CYS A 123 24.84 0.20 -14.71
C CYS A 123 25.01 0.88 -16.07
N GLU A 124 24.43 0.29 -17.13
CA GLU A 124 24.46 0.86 -18.48
C GLU A 124 23.43 1.97 -18.71
N PHE A 125 22.43 2.08 -17.83
CA PHE A 125 21.41 3.12 -17.93
C PHE A 125 21.99 4.49 -17.61
N ASN A 126 21.71 5.45 -18.48
CA ASN A 126 22.07 6.85 -18.26
C ASN A 126 21.34 7.43 -17.05
N PRO A 127 21.89 8.44 -16.37
CA PRO A 127 21.16 9.23 -15.39
C PRO A 127 19.79 9.65 -15.92
N ALA A 128 18.77 9.57 -15.06
CA ALA A 128 17.45 10.06 -15.40
C ALA A 128 17.49 11.57 -15.75
N PRO A 129 16.67 12.02 -16.71
CA PRO A 129 16.65 13.43 -17.10
C PRO A 129 16.07 14.30 -15.99
N GLY A 130 16.60 15.52 -15.84
CA GLY A 130 16.13 16.49 -14.84
C GLY A 130 17.04 16.60 -13.63
N GLU A 131 16.64 17.42 -12.66
CA GLU A 131 17.33 17.57 -11.39
C GLU A 131 16.56 16.83 -10.29
N PRO A 132 17.21 15.97 -9.49
CA PRO A 132 16.56 15.32 -8.36
C PRO A 132 16.08 16.33 -7.31
N ASP A 133 14.88 16.09 -6.76
CA ASP A 133 14.28 16.96 -5.76
C ASP A 133 14.81 16.68 -4.35
N VAL A 134 14.76 17.70 -3.50
CA VAL A 134 14.88 17.53 -2.04
C VAL A 134 13.58 17.99 -1.42
N LEU A 135 12.86 17.06 -0.83
CA LEU A 135 11.44 17.17 -0.50
C LEU A 135 11.21 17.31 1.00
N THR A 136 10.11 17.96 1.35
CA THR A 136 9.45 17.78 2.65
C THR A 136 8.43 16.64 2.55
N ARG A 137 7.93 16.13 3.69
CA ARG A 137 6.84 15.14 3.72
C ARG A 137 5.62 15.61 2.93
N ALA A 138 5.23 16.87 3.13
CA ALA A 138 4.16 17.51 2.38
C ALA A 138 4.47 17.56 0.88
N GLY A 139 5.67 17.99 0.49
CA GLY A 139 6.08 18.03 -0.92
C GLY A 139 6.05 16.64 -1.59
N TRP A 140 6.42 15.60 -0.85
CA TRP A 140 6.29 14.21 -1.33
C TRP A 140 4.84 13.81 -1.56
N VAL A 141 3.93 14.10 -0.61
CA VAL A 141 2.49 13.85 -0.78
C VAL A 141 1.95 14.59 -2.01
N GLU A 142 2.30 15.87 -2.18
CA GLU A 142 1.85 16.65 -3.33
C GLU A 142 2.36 16.08 -4.66
N GLY A 143 3.57 15.53 -4.66
CA GLY A 143 4.21 14.95 -5.84
C GLY A 143 3.66 13.57 -6.23
N THR A 144 3.08 12.82 -5.29
CA THR A 144 2.74 11.39 -5.48
C THR A 144 1.24 11.07 -5.47
N ILE A 145 0.42 11.86 -4.78
CA ILE A 145 -1.00 11.53 -4.52
C ILE A 145 -1.83 11.33 -5.81
N ASP A 146 -1.52 12.07 -6.88
CA ASP A 146 -2.20 11.95 -8.16
C ASP A 146 -1.97 10.56 -8.79
N GLN A 147 -0.72 10.08 -8.77
CA GLN A 147 -0.35 8.78 -9.35
C GLN A 147 -0.86 7.63 -8.48
N TRP A 148 -0.85 7.83 -7.16
CA TRP A 148 -1.52 6.94 -6.20
C TRP A 148 -2.99 6.74 -6.54
N ALA A 149 -3.73 7.84 -6.72
CA ALA A 149 -5.14 7.78 -7.11
C ALA A 149 -5.33 7.08 -8.47
N LYS A 150 -4.43 7.32 -9.44
CA LYS A 150 -4.46 6.62 -10.73
C LYS A 150 -4.32 5.10 -10.59
N PHE A 151 -3.43 4.63 -9.72
CA PHE A 151 -3.25 3.20 -9.46
C PHE A 151 -4.42 2.59 -8.69
N ALA A 152 -5.01 3.33 -7.75
CA ALA A 152 -6.14 2.90 -6.95
C ALA A 152 -7.47 2.90 -7.74
N ALA A 153 -7.60 3.78 -8.75
CA ALA A 153 -8.86 4.05 -9.44
C ALA A 153 -9.55 2.80 -10.03
N PRO A 154 -8.86 1.88 -10.73
CA PRO A 154 -9.52 0.69 -11.28
C PRO A 154 -10.15 -0.21 -10.19
N VAL A 155 -9.49 -0.31 -9.04
CA VAL A 155 -9.97 -1.11 -7.90
C VAL A 155 -11.20 -0.47 -7.29
N ALA A 156 -11.13 0.84 -7.03
CA ALA A 156 -12.24 1.62 -6.50
C ALA A 156 -13.47 1.57 -7.44
N GLU A 157 -13.26 1.69 -8.75
CA GLU A 157 -14.31 1.58 -9.76
C GLU A 157 -14.97 0.20 -9.73
N SER A 158 -14.18 -0.89 -9.76
CA SER A 158 -14.73 -2.24 -9.76
C SER A 158 -15.47 -2.58 -8.46
N MET A 159 -14.98 -2.12 -7.31
CA MET A 159 -15.67 -2.30 -6.02
C MET A 159 -16.99 -1.51 -5.97
N ASN A 160 -16.99 -0.28 -6.45
CA ASN A 160 -18.20 0.56 -6.53
C ASN A 160 -19.28 -0.07 -7.43
N ASP A 161 -18.87 -0.57 -8.59
CA ASP A 161 -19.79 -1.22 -9.53
C ASP A 161 -20.33 -2.54 -8.97
N ALA A 162 -19.49 -3.33 -8.29
CA ALA A 162 -19.93 -4.55 -7.64
C ALA A 162 -20.96 -4.24 -6.53
N LEU A 163 -20.70 -3.26 -5.66
CA LEU A 163 -21.63 -2.84 -4.59
C LEU A 163 -22.96 -2.32 -5.15
N ALA A 164 -22.90 -1.51 -6.21
CA ALA A 164 -24.09 -1.00 -6.87
C ALA A 164 -24.93 -2.14 -7.46
N SER A 165 -24.28 -3.16 -8.05
CA SER A 165 -24.95 -4.36 -8.55
C SER A 165 -25.66 -5.12 -7.43
N VAL A 166 -24.99 -5.37 -6.31
CA VAL A 166 -25.56 -6.06 -5.13
C VAL A 166 -26.82 -5.36 -4.64
N ILE A 167 -26.75 -4.03 -4.46
CA ILE A 167 -27.86 -3.26 -3.92
C ILE A 167 -29.00 -3.16 -4.93
N SER A 168 -28.71 -3.05 -6.23
CA SER A 168 -29.74 -3.10 -7.27
C SER A 168 -30.46 -4.45 -7.29
N GLU A 169 -29.73 -5.56 -7.15
CA GLU A 169 -30.30 -6.91 -7.15
C GLU A 169 -31.13 -7.21 -5.89
N ARG A 170 -30.72 -6.70 -4.72
CA ARG A 170 -31.40 -6.93 -3.42
C ARG A 170 -32.48 -5.89 -3.10
N LEU A 171 -32.24 -4.60 -3.35
CA LEU A 171 -33.14 -3.49 -3.02
C LEU A 171 -33.83 -2.84 -4.22
N GLY A 172 -33.45 -3.16 -5.47
CA GLY A 172 -34.08 -2.57 -6.65
C GLY A 172 -35.59 -2.80 -6.75
N GLY A 173 -36.09 -3.90 -6.16
CA GLY A 173 -37.53 -4.17 -6.02
C GLY A 173 -38.21 -3.44 -4.85
N ALA A 174 -37.45 -2.98 -3.84
CA ALA A 174 -37.96 -2.34 -2.62
C ALA A 174 -37.87 -0.80 -2.66
N LEU A 175 -36.92 -0.24 -3.41
CA LEU A 175 -36.68 1.21 -3.51
C LEU A 175 -37.34 1.88 -4.73
N GLY A 176 -37.82 1.12 -5.71
CA GLY A 176 -38.43 1.65 -6.95
C GLY A 176 -39.71 2.46 -6.76
N GLY A 177 -40.25 2.52 -5.53
CA GLY A 177 -41.49 3.23 -5.19
C GLY A 177 -41.32 4.65 -4.63
N GLY A 178 -40.10 5.17 -4.44
CA GLY A 178 -39.90 6.53 -3.91
C GLY A 178 -40.44 6.79 -2.50
N GLU A 179 -40.85 5.73 -1.80
CA GLU A 179 -41.28 5.76 -0.40
C GLU A 179 -40.34 4.84 0.38
N ILE A 180 -39.42 5.43 1.15
CA ILE A 180 -38.68 4.67 2.16
C ILE A 180 -39.72 4.22 3.17
N THR A 181 -40.15 2.96 3.05
CA THR A 181 -41.05 2.35 4.01
C THR A 181 -40.21 2.03 5.24
N GLY A 182 -40.02 3.03 6.11
CA GLY A 182 -39.42 2.83 7.42
C GLY A 182 -40.23 1.78 8.17
N MET A 183 -39.57 0.69 8.59
CA MET A 183 -40.19 -0.37 9.40
C MET A 183 -40.69 0.14 10.77
N PHE A 184 -40.48 1.42 11.09
CA PHE A 184 -41.02 2.08 12.28
C PHE A 184 -41.61 3.46 11.90
N ALA A 185 -42.88 3.64 12.27
CA ALA A 185 -43.63 4.91 12.34
C ALA A 185 -44.07 5.61 11.04
N GLY A 186 -44.90 4.96 10.21
CA GLY A 186 -45.86 5.62 9.30
C GLY A 186 -45.26 6.47 8.16
N PRO A 187 -46.08 6.92 7.20
CA PRO A 187 -45.61 7.67 6.04
C PRO A 187 -45.33 9.12 6.44
N VAL A 188 -44.12 9.38 6.95
CA VAL A 188 -43.57 10.74 7.01
C VAL A 188 -42.78 10.94 5.72
N PRO A 189 -43.28 11.73 4.74
CA PRO A 189 -42.50 12.06 3.55
C PRO A 189 -41.39 13.02 3.96
N ILE A 190 -40.21 12.48 4.27
CA ILE A 190 -38.99 13.26 4.31
C ILE A 190 -38.68 13.62 2.86
N PRO A 191 -38.66 14.91 2.45
CA PRO A 191 -38.34 15.29 1.08
C PRO A 191 -36.88 14.94 0.82
N ILE A 192 -36.64 13.82 0.15
CA ILE A 192 -35.32 13.47 -0.36
C ILE A 192 -35.05 14.41 -1.54
N PRO A 193 -33.99 15.24 -1.52
CA PRO A 193 -33.63 16.12 -2.62
C PRO A 193 -33.54 15.35 -3.94
N ASP A 194 -33.96 15.96 -5.06
CA ASP A 194 -34.14 15.25 -6.35
C ASP A 194 -32.89 14.50 -6.86
N GLY A 195 -31.68 14.98 -6.55
CA GLY A 195 -30.41 14.32 -6.91
C GLY A 195 -30.00 13.17 -5.98
N MET A 196 -30.71 12.97 -4.88
CA MET A 196 -30.44 11.93 -3.86
C MET A 196 -31.47 10.79 -3.96
N LYS A 197 -32.30 10.81 -5.01
CA LYS A 197 -33.33 9.81 -5.32
C LYS A 197 -32.76 8.55 -5.96
N ASP A 198 -31.53 8.61 -6.48
CA ASP A 198 -30.85 7.45 -7.03
C ASP A 198 -29.95 6.80 -5.95
N PRO A 199 -30.34 5.64 -5.40
CA PRO A 199 -29.54 4.93 -4.41
C PRO A 199 -28.13 4.61 -4.94
N ALA A 200 -27.99 4.37 -6.26
CA ALA A 200 -26.70 4.06 -6.87
C ALA A 200 -25.73 5.26 -6.82
N GLN A 201 -26.23 6.49 -7.00
CA GLN A 201 -25.39 7.69 -6.90
C GLN A 201 -24.92 7.94 -5.47
N LEU A 202 -25.77 7.70 -4.48
CA LEU A 202 -25.40 7.77 -3.06
C LEU A 202 -24.31 6.76 -2.71
N ILE A 203 -24.44 5.51 -3.17
CA ILE A 203 -23.44 4.47 -2.93
C ILE A 203 -22.11 4.84 -3.58
N LYS A 204 -22.13 5.31 -4.83
CA LYS A 204 -20.93 5.78 -5.53
C LYS A 204 -20.25 6.92 -4.81
N LEU A 205 -21.01 7.90 -4.34
CA LEU A 205 -20.46 9.01 -3.56
C LEU A 205 -19.81 8.52 -2.25
N LEU A 206 -20.49 7.65 -1.50
CA LEU A 206 -19.98 7.10 -0.25
C LEU A 206 -18.72 6.25 -0.49
N GLY A 207 -18.74 5.41 -1.54
CA GLY A 207 -17.59 4.64 -1.99
C GLY A 207 -16.39 5.52 -2.34
N ASN A 208 -16.59 6.50 -3.24
CA ASN A 208 -15.54 7.43 -3.67
C ASN A 208 -14.92 8.21 -2.49
N THR A 209 -15.75 8.57 -1.52
CA THR A 209 -15.32 9.30 -0.32
C THR A 209 -14.53 8.38 0.63
N SER A 210 -14.99 7.14 0.83
CA SER A 210 -14.30 6.14 1.66
C SER A 210 -12.91 5.80 1.11
N PHE A 211 -12.80 5.55 -0.20
CA PHE A 211 -11.51 5.32 -0.85
C PHE A 211 -10.59 6.53 -0.74
N ALA A 212 -11.11 7.75 -0.93
CA ALA A 212 -10.33 8.96 -0.77
C ALA A 212 -9.79 9.14 0.65
N MET A 213 -10.58 8.82 1.67
CA MET A 213 -10.12 8.85 3.07
C MET A 213 -9.00 7.82 3.28
N GLN A 214 -9.20 6.56 2.87
CA GLN A 214 -8.20 5.50 3.01
C GLN A 214 -6.90 5.86 2.29
N LEU A 215 -6.99 6.34 1.05
CA LEU A 215 -5.84 6.80 0.27
C LEU A 215 -5.11 7.95 0.97
N GLY A 216 -5.86 8.92 1.49
CA GLY A 216 -5.31 10.06 2.22
C GLY A 216 -4.58 9.67 3.50
N HIS A 217 -5.14 8.76 4.29
CA HIS A 217 -4.48 8.21 5.47
C HIS A 217 -3.23 7.40 5.12
N ALA A 218 -3.30 6.54 4.10
CA ALA A 218 -2.16 5.74 3.67
C ALA A 218 -1.00 6.61 3.19
N ALA A 219 -1.26 7.57 2.31
CA ALA A 219 -0.24 8.51 1.82
C ALA A 219 0.31 9.43 2.92
N GLY A 220 -0.57 9.87 3.84
CA GLY A 220 -0.18 10.66 5.00
C GLY A 220 0.79 9.93 5.92
N ASN A 221 0.46 8.70 6.31
CA ASN A 221 1.32 7.85 7.14
C ASN A 221 2.65 7.54 6.45
N LEU A 222 2.62 7.11 5.18
CA LEU A 222 3.83 6.79 4.43
C LEU A 222 4.78 7.98 4.28
N SER A 223 4.27 9.20 4.23
CA SER A 223 5.11 10.40 4.14
C SER A 223 6.09 10.55 5.31
N HIS A 224 5.85 9.90 6.45
CA HIS A 224 6.74 9.88 7.61
C HIS A 224 7.78 8.75 7.57
N GLU A 225 7.61 7.77 6.69
CA GLU A 225 8.41 6.53 6.68
C GLU A 225 9.33 6.45 5.47
N VAL A 226 8.92 7.06 4.35
CA VAL A 226 9.64 6.97 3.08
C VAL A 226 10.84 7.90 3.05
N HIS A 227 11.95 7.45 2.51
CA HIS A 227 13.19 8.21 2.39
C HIS A 227 13.27 8.93 1.04
N GLY A 228 12.65 8.37 0.01
CA GLY A 228 12.67 8.91 -1.36
C GLY A 228 11.38 8.69 -2.14
N SER A 229 11.47 8.95 -3.45
CA SER A 229 10.34 8.87 -4.38
C SER A 229 10.04 7.45 -4.84
N PHE A 230 10.99 6.52 -4.66
CA PHE A 230 10.90 5.15 -5.15
C PHE A 230 10.89 4.08 -4.05
N ASP A 231 10.78 4.46 -2.77
CA ASP A 231 10.75 3.51 -1.64
C ASP A 231 9.62 2.46 -1.72
N GLN A 232 8.59 2.73 -2.52
CA GLN A 232 7.46 1.83 -2.78
C GLN A 232 7.75 0.85 -3.93
N GLY A 233 8.92 0.95 -4.54
CA GLY A 233 9.35 0.16 -5.70
C GLY A 233 8.59 0.50 -7.00
N ILE A 234 7.92 1.66 -7.06
CA ILE A 234 7.23 2.20 -8.24
C ILE A 234 7.45 3.70 -8.40
N ALA A 235 7.40 4.20 -9.64
CA ALA A 235 7.58 5.62 -9.95
C ALA A 235 6.30 6.42 -9.69
N LEU A 236 6.23 7.09 -8.55
CA LEU A 236 5.03 7.84 -8.14
C LEU A 236 5.11 9.34 -8.41
N THR A 237 6.31 9.90 -8.47
CA THR A 237 6.52 11.33 -8.70
C THR A 237 6.57 11.66 -10.19
N LYS A 238 6.20 12.90 -10.54
CA LYS A 238 6.26 13.42 -11.91
C LYS A 238 7.70 13.69 -12.38
N ASN A 239 8.63 13.88 -11.45
CA ASN A 239 10.03 14.11 -11.73
C ASN A 239 10.76 12.76 -11.91
N PRO A 240 11.19 12.38 -13.13
CA PRO A 240 11.84 11.09 -13.35
C PRO A 240 13.22 11.00 -12.69
N ALA A 241 13.82 12.13 -12.29
CA ALA A 241 15.07 12.16 -11.54
C ALA A 241 14.90 11.76 -10.06
N GLY A 242 13.66 11.58 -9.58
CA GLY A 242 13.37 11.23 -8.19
C GLY A 242 13.65 12.37 -7.22
N GLY A 243 13.73 12.03 -5.94
CA GLY A 243 14.03 12.97 -4.87
C GLY A 243 13.97 12.35 -3.49
N LEU A 244 14.69 12.96 -2.56
CA LEU A 244 14.84 12.48 -1.18
C LEU A 244 14.11 13.37 -0.17
N ILE A 245 13.55 12.78 0.88
CA ILE A 245 12.98 13.49 2.03
C ILE A 245 14.06 13.65 3.10
N ALA A 246 14.73 14.80 3.10
CA ALA A 246 15.89 15.06 3.95
C ALA A 246 15.60 14.83 5.45
N GLN A 247 14.43 15.27 5.94
CA GLN A 247 14.02 15.07 7.34
C GLN A 247 13.97 13.58 7.70
N ASN A 248 13.33 12.76 6.87
CA ASN A 248 13.15 11.34 7.15
C ASN A 248 14.49 10.62 7.18
N ILE A 249 15.44 11.00 6.31
CA ILE A 249 16.79 10.43 6.31
C ILE A 249 17.53 10.76 7.61
N THR A 250 17.47 12.01 8.09
CA THR A 250 18.10 12.38 9.35
C THR A 250 17.46 11.65 10.54
N GLU A 251 16.14 11.45 10.53
CA GLU A 251 15.46 10.65 11.56
C GLU A 251 15.83 9.17 11.48
N TYR A 252 15.92 8.61 10.27
CA TYR A 252 16.36 7.24 10.03
C TYR A 252 17.78 7.00 10.56
N VAL A 253 18.71 7.91 10.30
CA VAL A 253 20.09 7.84 10.80
C VAL A 253 20.14 7.76 12.33
N LYS A 254 19.27 8.51 13.02
CA LYS A 254 19.15 8.46 14.48
C LYS A 254 18.64 7.10 14.93
N MET A 255 17.59 6.60 14.29
CA MET A 255 17.02 5.29 14.57
C MET A 255 18.05 4.16 14.38
N LEU A 256 18.78 4.16 13.27
CA LEU A 256 19.82 3.15 12.98
C LEU A 256 20.93 3.13 14.04
N ASN A 257 21.23 4.28 14.62
CA ASN A 257 22.27 4.44 15.63
C ASN A 257 21.74 4.35 17.08
N GLY A 258 20.47 3.96 17.27
CA GLY A 258 19.86 3.78 18.59
C GLY A 258 19.57 5.06 19.35
N GLU A 259 19.50 6.21 18.66
CA GLU A 259 19.11 7.49 19.25
C GLU A 259 17.58 7.60 19.28
N LEU A 260 17.01 7.68 20.49
CA LEU A 260 15.57 7.88 20.67
C LEU A 260 15.11 9.26 20.14
N PRO A 261 13.91 9.36 19.54
CA PRO A 261 13.31 10.63 19.13
C PRO A 261 13.32 11.66 20.26
N ALA A 262 13.49 12.94 19.90
CA ALA A 262 13.69 14.04 20.87
C ALA A 262 12.51 14.21 21.87
N ASP A 263 11.32 13.74 21.52
CA ASP A 263 10.11 13.88 22.34
C ASP A 263 10.19 13.07 23.65
N ASP A 264 11.01 12.01 23.70
CA ASP A 264 11.19 11.18 24.89
C ASP A 264 12.29 11.67 25.84
N GLN A 265 13.15 12.61 25.40
CA GLN A 265 14.30 13.06 26.19
C GLN A 265 13.96 14.14 27.23
N THR A 266 12.75 14.70 27.21
CA THR A 266 12.33 15.78 28.13
C THR A 266 11.90 15.29 29.52
N THR A 267 11.84 13.98 29.77
CA THR A 267 11.49 13.43 31.10
C THR A 267 12.68 13.11 32.01
N ALA A 268 13.92 13.23 31.52
CA ALA A 268 15.11 12.79 32.26
C ALA A 268 15.97 13.91 32.87
N SER A 269 15.52 15.18 32.83
CA SER A 269 16.28 16.32 33.37
C SER A 269 15.39 17.24 34.21
N GLY A 270 15.16 16.89 35.47
CA GLY A 270 14.39 17.71 36.41
C GLY A 270 14.88 17.56 37.85
N ASP A 271 15.77 18.46 38.26
CA ASP A 271 16.05 18.78 39.65
C ASP A 271 14.74 19.01 40.42
N GLY A 272 14.63 18.44 41.61
CA GLY A 272 13.39 18.42 42.36
C GLY A 272 12.98 19.80 42.88
N VAL A 273 11.78 20.26 42.51
CA VAL A 273 10.93 21.13 43.34
C VAL A 273 9.47 20.79 43.09
N ASP A 274 8.77 20.51 44.19
CA ASP A 274 7.33 20.26 44.30
C ASP A 274 6.49 21.52 44.04
N SER A 275 5.52 21.45 43.12
CA SER A 275 4.28 22.22 43.18
C SER A 275 3.22 21.77 42.16
N GLY A 276 2.13 21.15 42.64
CA GLY A 276 0.75 21.53 42.33
C GLY A 276 0.11 21.18 40.97
N VAL A 277 -0.55 20.02 40.91
CA VAL A 277 -1.91 19.75 40.34
C VAL A 277 -2.36 20.48 39.05
N PHE A 278 -2.47 19.73 37.94
CA PHE A 278 -3.64 19.64 37.02
C PHE A 278 -3.53 18.33 36.20
N PRO A 279 -4.64 17.61 35.90
CA PRO A 279 -4.59 16.37 35.12
C PRO A 279 -4.54 16.62 33.61
N SER A 280 -3.70 15.85 32.91
CA SER A 280 -3.59 15.76 31.45
C SER A 280 -4.84 15.14 30.82
N PRO A 281 -5.30 15.56 29.62
CA PRO A 281 -6.28 14.80 28.85
C PRO A 281 -5.61 13.55 28.28
N ALA A 282 -6.34 12.44 28.34
CA ALA A 282 -5.97 11.17 27.76
C ALA A 282 -6.13 11.22 26.24
N SER A 283 -5.03 11.07 25.50
CA SER A 283 -5.06 10.64 24.10
C SER A 283 -5.03 9.10 24.08
N GLY A 284 -6.15 8.49 23.71
CA GLY A 284 -6.21 7.06 23.45
C GLY A 284 -5.48 6.72 22.15
N ASN A 285 -4.27 6.17 22.26
CA ASN A 285 -3.71 5.32 21.22
C ASN A 285 -4.36 3.94 21.35
N PRO A 286 -5.02 3.39 20.32
CA PRO A 286 -5.21 1.95 20.25
C PRO A 286 -3.88 1.33 19.80
N ILE A 287 -3.54 0.16 20.36
CA ILE A 287 -2.27 -0.58 20.22
C ILE A 287 -1.20 -0.14 21.24
N GLY A 288 -1.10 -0.97 22.29
CA GLY A 288 -0.44 -0.65 23.54
C GLY A 288 1.07 -0.88 23.57
N PHE A 289 1.76 0.08 24.18
CA PHE A 289 3.04 -0.13 24.85
C PHE A 289 2.84 0.17 26.34
N ALA A 290 2.79 -0.88 27.16
CA ALA A 290 2.83 -0.74 28.61
C ALA A 290 4.28 -0.91 29.08
N SER A 291 4.97 0.19 29.34
CA SER A 291 6.28 0.18 30.01
C SER A 291 6.12 -0.34 31.45
N ALA A 292 6.45 -1.61 31.67
CA ALA A 292 6.52 -2.20 33.00
C ALA A 292 7.84 -1.81 33.69
N ARG A 293 7.73 -0.89 34.65
CA ARG A 293 8.78 -0.46 35.57
C ARG A 293 9.32 -1.65 36.38
N ALA A 294 10.55 -2.08 36.11
CA ALA A 294 11.22 -3.14 36.85
C ALA A 294 11.44 -2.75 38.33
N GLN A 295 10.82 -3.50 39.22
CA GLN A 295 10.98 -3.40 40.67
C GLN A 295 12.16 -4.28 41.10
N LYS A 296 13.18 -3.66 41.70
CA LYS A 296 14.39 -4.31 42.21
C LYS A 296 14.04 -5.20 43.41
N PRO A 297 14.42 -6.50 43.48
CA PRO A 297 14.20 -7.27 44.70
C PRO A 297 15.33 -7.01 45.70
N GLY A 298 14.94 -6.69 46.92
CA GLY A 298 15.81 -6.54 48.08
C GLY A 298 16.25 -7.90 48.64
N ASN A 299 17.46 -7.89 49.17
CA ASN A 299 18.12 -8.98 49.90
C ASN A 299 17.46 -9.23 51.27
N GLY A 300 17.31 -10.49 51.67
CA GLY A 300 16.87 -10.88 53.02
C GLY A 300 16.52 -12.36 53.09
N GLY A 301 17.38 -13.16 53.73
CA GLY A 301 17.27 -14.61 53.81
C GLY A 301 16.23 -15.13 54.80
N ASP A 302 15.95 -16.42 54.72
CA ASP A 302 16.07 -17.34 55.84
C ASP A 302 15.88 -18.80 55.38
N THR A 303 16.50 -19.68 56.17
CA THR A 303 16.75 -21.11 56.04
C THR A 303 15.50 -22.00 56.13
N HIS A 304 15.46 -23.13 55.39
CA HIS A 304 15.40 -24.49 55.95
C HIS A 304 15.20 -25.61 54.89
N ASP A 305 16.11 -26.58 54.95
CA ASP A 305 15.96 -28.05 54.89
C ASP A 305 15.39 -28.87 53.71
N ALA A 306 16.15 -29.95 53.46
CA ALA A 306 15.84 -31.30 52.94
C ALA A 306 15.56 -31.45 51.43
N ALA A 307 16.43 -32.07 50.61
CA ALA A 307 16.99 -33.44 50.56
C ALA A 307 16.09 -34.51 49.90
N ALA A 308 16.74 -35.34 49.07
CA ALA A 308 16.32 -36.57 48.36
C ALA A 308 15.59 -36.35 47.01
N ALA A 309 16.16 -36.71 45.84
CA ALA A 309 16.62 -38.01 45.31
C ALA A 309 15.51 -38.89 44.69
N ASN A 310 15.70 -39.15 43.38
CA ASN A 310 15.67 -40.45 42.71
C ASN A 310 14.53 -40.79 41.72
N ASP A 311 15.00 -41.20 40.53
CA ASP A 311 14.55 -42.24 39.59
C ASP A 311 13.11 -42.34 39.06
N GLY A 312 13.03 -42.58 37.73
CA GLY A 312 12.17 -43.67 37.23
C GLY A 312 11.29 -43.40 36.00
N ALA A 313 11.80 -43.77 34.83
CA ALA A 313 11.16 -44.54 33.75
C ALA A 313 9.73 -44.24 33.25
N ALA A 314 9.67 -44.00 31.93
CA ALA A 314 8.78 -44.57 30.91
C ALA A 314 7.25 -44.58 31.12
N ASP A 315 6.52 -43.90 30.22
CA ASP A 315 5.52 -44.60 29.40
C ASP A 315 5.23 -43.84 28.10
N ALA A 316 4.99 -44.59 27.03
CA ALA A 316 4.63 -44.11 25.71
C ALA A 316 3.23 -44.61 25.37
N THR A 317 2.26 -43.71 25.28
CA THR A 317 0.98 -43.96 24.62
C THR A 317 0.51 -42.69 23.90
N GLY A 318 0.37 -42.78 22.59
CA GLY A 318 -0.08 -41.67 21.75
C GLY A 318 -1.56 -41.37 21.89
N THR A 319 -1.92 -40.13 21.52
CA THR A 319 -3.24 -39.75 20.98
C THR A 319 -3.08 -38.40 20.27
N SER A 320 -3.53 -38.38 19.01
CA SER A 320 -3.83 -37.25 18.11
C SER A 320 -3.48 -35.81 18.56
N GLY A 321 -2.48 -35.22 17.92
CA GLY A 321 -2.26 -33.77 17.91
C GLY A 321 -2.86 -33.13 16.66
N SER A 322 -3.86 -32.27 16.85
CA SER A 322 -4.18 -31.17 15.94
C SER A 322 -3.02 -30.17 15.93
N PRO A 323 -2.69 -29.49 14.82
CA PRO A 323 -1.69 -28.44 14.85
C PRO A 323 -2.32 -27.21 15.52
N ASN A 324 -1.93 -26.96 16.77
CA ASN A 324 -2.12 -25.65 17.41
C ASN A 324 -1.17 -24.66 16.74
N THR A 325 -1.75 -23.58 16.23
CA THR A 325 -1.08 -22.33 15.90
C THR A 325 -0.42 -21.80 17.18
N GLU A 326 0.91 -21.89 17.26
CA GLU A 326 1.66 -21.24 18.33
C GLU A 326 1.57 -19.73 18.13
N ALA A 327 0.81 -19.06 19.01
CA ALA A 327 0.87 -17.63 19.14
C ALA A 327 2.23 -17.25 19.71
N SER A 328 3.06 -16.59 18.88
CA SER A 328 4.29 -15.91 19.33
C SER A 328 3.92 -14.97 20.48
N SER A 329 4.53 -15.16 21.65
CA SER A 329 4.33 -14.24 22.76
C SER A 329 5.22 -13.03 22.57
N ALA A 330 4.78 -11.83 22.98
CA ALA A 330 5.56 -10.59 22.83
C ALA A 330 6.99 -10.64 23.44
N ASN A 331 7.26 -11.61 24.32
CA ASN A 331 8.59 -11.85 24.88
C ASN A 331 9.53 -12.59 23.89
N ASP A 332 8.98 -13.39 22.97
CA ASP A 332 9.74 -14.06 21.92
C ASP A 332 10.22 -13.07 20.86
N ASP A 333 9.44 -12.01 20.60
CA ASP A 333 9.80 -10.92 19.69
C ASP A 333 10.92 -10.03 20.27
N GLU A 334 10.92 -9.78 21.59
CA GLU A 334 11.99 -9.02 22.28
C GLU A 334 13.30 -9.84 22.37
N ALA A 335 13.20 -11.15 22.62
CA ALA A 335 14.36 -12.04 22.59
C ALA A 335 14.91 -12.24 21.17
N ALA A 336 14.04 -12.28 20.15
CA ALA A 336 14.44 -12.28 18.75
C ALA A 336 15.08 -10.96 18.34
N PHE A 337 14.61 -9.82 18.86
CA PHE A 337 15.21 -8.51 18.69
C PHE A 337 16.65 -8.48 19.24
N GLU A 338 16.85 -8.84 20.51
CA GLU A 338 18.20 -8.90 21.13
C GLU A 338 19.12 -9.93 20.44
N ALA A 339 18.60 -11.10 20.08
CA ALA A 339 19.38 -12.11 19.35
C ALA A 339 19.72 -11.70 17.90
N ALA A 340 18.88 -10.88 17.25
CA ALA A 340 19.11 -10.35 15.90
C ALA A 340 20.20 -9.28 15.85
N PHE A 341 20.50 -8.64 16.99
CA PHE A 341 21.63 -7.71 17.15
C PHE A 341 22.88 -8.39 17.74
N ALA A 342 22.77 -9.56 18.38
CA ALA A 342 23.88 -10.26 19.02
C ALA A 342 25.00 -10.74 18.06
N GLY A 343 24.75 -10.80 16.75
CA GLY A 343 25.71 -11.24 15.73
C GLY A 343 26.52 -10.12 15.07
N PHE A 344 26.05 -8.88 15.12
CA PHE A 344 26.84 -7.71 14.75
C PHE A 344 27.46 -7.20 16.04
N THR A 345 28.78 -7.15 16.13
CA THR A 345 29.43 -6.41 17.20
C THR A 345 28.97 -4.96 17.11
N ALA A 346 27.96 -4.60 17.88
CA ALA A 346 27.56 -3.23 18.09
C ALA A 346 28.76 -2.48 18.68
N SER A 347 29.39 -1.61 17.91
CA SER A 347 30.18 -0.52 18.49
C SER A 347 30.38 0.67 17.56
N GLU A 348 30.27 0.52 16.24
CA GLU A 348 30.56 1.64 15.32
C GLU A 348 29.27 2.27 14.78
N ARG A 349 29.13 3.56 15.09
CA ARG A 349 28.05 4.42 14.60
C ARG A 349 28.21 4.58 13.09
N ILE A 350 27.14 4.32 12.33
CA ILE A 350 27.17 4.56 10.88
C ILE A 350 27.10 6.07 10.63
N PRO A 351 28.05 6.67 9.87
CA PRO A 351 28.03 8.10 9.56
C PRO A 351 26.77 8.50 8.79
N GLU A 352 26.18 9.65 9.13
CA GLU A 352 25.00 10.21 8.45
C GLU A 352 25.21 10.35 6.94
N SER A 353 26.39 10.84 6.54
CA SER A 353 26.75 10.98 5.13
C SER A 353 26.76 9.65 4.39
N GLU A 354 27.11 8.55 5.07
CA GLU A 354 27.17 7.23 4.46
C GLU A 354 25.76 6.65 4.23
N VAL A 355 24.87 6.80 5.23
CA VAL A 355 23.46 6.44 5.09
C VAL A 355 22.81 7.25 3.96
N LEU A 356 23.05 8.57 3.92
CA LEU A 356 22.54 9.44 2.87
C LEU A 356 23.04 9.03 1.48
N SER A 357 24.34 8.72 1.33
CA SER A 357 24.90 8.24 0.06
C SER A 357 24.32 6.88 -0.35
N TYR A 358 24.06 5.98 0.59
CA TYR A 358 23.43 4.69 0.31
C TYR A 358 21.97 4.84 -0.16
N LEU A 359 21.17 5.67 0.53
CA LEU A 359 19.79 5.94 0.12
C LEU A 359 19.76 6.70 -1.23
N ALA A 360 20.70 7.62 -1.45
CA ALA A 360 20.87 8.29 -2.74
C ALA A 360 21.22 7.31 -3.87
N LEU A 361 22.06 6.29 -3.62
CA LEU A 361 22.32 5.23 -4.59
C LEU A 361 21.05 4.45 -4.95
N GLN A 362 20.24 4.08 -3.96
CA GLN A 362 18.97 3.38 -4.19
C GLN A 362 18.01 4.24 -5.02
N GLU A 363 17.83 5.50 -4.64
CA GLU A 363 16.95 6.45 -5.33
C GLU A 363 17.40 6.64 -6.79
N MET A 364 18.70 6.89 -7.02
CA MET A 364 19.22 7.11 -8.37
C MET A 364 19.22 5.83 -9.23
N ALA A 365 19.38 4.65 -8.63
CA ALA A 365 19.24 3.39 -9.37
C ALA A 365 17.80 3.19 -9.87
N HIS A 366 16.79 3.44 -9.02
CA HIS A 366 15.39 3.41 -9.44
C HIS A 366 15.10 4.45 -10.52
N ALA A 367 15.55 5.70 -10.34
CA ALA A 367 15.37 6.77 -11.31
C ALA A 367 15.90 6.36 -12.69
N ARG A 368 17.11 5.79 -12.76
CA ARG A 368 17.71 5.29 -14.00
C ARG A 368 16.88 4.19 -14.64
N LEU A 369 16.40 3.23 -13.85
CA LEU A 369 15.58 2.13 -14.34
C LEU A 369 14.28 2.65 -14.96
N TYR A 370 13.50 3.44 -14.21
CA TYR A 370 12.22 3.95 -14.68
C TYR A 370 12.35 4.92 -15.86
N ALA A 371 13.41 5.73 -15.91
CA ALA A 371 13.68 6.61 -17.04
C ALA A 371 14.09 5.82 -18.31
N SER A 372 14.73 4.66 -18.16
CA SER A 372 15.25 3.87 -19.29
C SER A 372 14.28 2.79 -19.78
N VAL A 373 13.32 2.38 -18.96
CA VAL A 373 12.41 1.26 -19.24
C VAL A 373 10.96 1.74 -19.35
N PRO A 374 10.55 2.29 -20.52
CA PRO A 374 9.26 2.97 -20.68
C PRO A 374 8.04 2.04 -20.58
N TRP A 375 8.22 0.72 -20.73
CA TRP A 375 7.13 -0.26 -20.61
C TRP A 375 6.84 -0.65 -19.16
N LEU A 376 7.73 -0.36 -18.21
CA LEU A 376 7.64 -0.85 -16.83
C LEU A 376 6.41 -0.33 -16.10
N MET A 377 6.20 1.00 -16.11
CA MET A 377 5.03 1.62 -15.48
C MET A 377 3.70 1.18 -16.14
N PRO A 378 3.56 1.21 -17.48
CA PRO A 378 2.39 0.63 -18.15
C PRO A 378 2.11 -0.83 -17.77
N ARG A 379 3.14 -1.64 -17.52
CA ARG A 379 2.97 -3.04 -17.09
C ARG A 379 2.39 -3.13 -15.68
N PHE A 380 2.85 -2.31 -14.73
CA PHE A 380 2.24 -2.21 -13.39
C PHE A 380 0.76 -1.81 -13.50
N GLU A 381 0.46 -0.77 -14.28
CA GLU A 381 -0.93 -0.31 -14.52
C GLU A 381 -1.80 -1.41 -15.13
N ALA A 382 -1.27 -2.17 -16.10
CA ALA A 382 -2.00 -3.26 -16.74
C ALA A 382 -2.29 -4.43 -15.80
N LEU A 383 -1.34 -4.78 -14.90
CA LEU A 383 -1.52 -5.85 -13.92
C LEU A 383 -2.55 -5.47 -12.85
N ILE A 384 -2.50 -4.24 -12.36
CA ILE A 384 -3.50 -3.71 -11.42
C ILE A 384 -4.87 -3.66 -12.08
N GLY A 385 -4.96 -3.19 -13.33
CA GLY A 385 -6.22 -3.22 -14.09
C GLY A 385 -6.74 -4.64 -14.35
N LYS A 386 -5.86 -5.64 -14.56
CA LYS A 386 -6.26 -7.06 -14.69
C LYS A 386 -6.83 -7.58 -13.37
N TYR A 387 -6.18 -7.29 -12.25
CA TYR A 387 -6.67 -7.65 -10.92
C TYR A 387 -8.03 -7.01 -10.63
N ALA A 388 -8.14 -5.69 -10.85
CA ALA A 388 -9.35 -4.93 -10.59
C ALA A 388 -10.56 -5.47 -11.37
N ARG A 389 -10.42 -5.78 -12.66
CA ARG A 389 -11.52 -6.37 -13.47
C ARG A 389 -12.05 -7.71 -12.93
N GLY A 390 -11.26 -8.44 -12.15
CA GLY A 390 -11.66 -9.70 -11.55
C GLY A 390 -12.43 -9.54 -10.23
N ILE A 391 -12.54 -8.32 -9.69
CA ILE A 391 -13.23 -8.06 -8.42
C ILE A 391 -14.72 -8.31 -8.63
N SER A 392 -15.23 -9.37 -8.01
CA SER A 392 -16.64 -9.71 -7.98
C SER A 392 -17.06 -9.92 -6.52
N ILE A 393 -18.23 -9.43 -6.15
CA ILE A 393 -18.75 -9.63 -4.79
C ILE A 393 -19.51 -10.96 -4.76
N ASP A 394 -19.06 -11.87 -3.90
CA ASP A 394 -19.79 -13.10 -3.59
C ASP A 394 -20.97 -12.76 -2.66
N LEU A 395 -22.14 -12.66 -3.28
CA LEU A 395 -23.41 -12.34 -2.62
C LEU A 395 -23.81 -13.40 -1.60
N ASP A 396 -23.48 -14.66 -1.86
CA ASP A 396 -23.87 -15.78 -1.00
C ASP A 396 -23.01 -15.77 0.28
N ALA A 397 -21.70 -15.50 0.15
CA ALA A 397 -20.80 -15.33 1.28
C ALA A 397 -21.16 -14.11 2.15
N MET A 398 -21.52 -12.97 1.52
CA MET A 398 -22.01 -11.79 2.25
C MET A 398 -23.29 -12.07 3.02
N GLU A 399 -24.22 -12.82 2.44
CA GLU A 399 -25.49 -13.17 3.09
C GLU A 399 -25.28 -14.11 4.29
N GLU A 400 -24.37 -15.08 4.18
CA GLU A 400 -24.02 -15.95 5.29
C GLU A 400 -23.36 -15.17 6.44
N GLN A 401 -22.45 -14.23 6.13
CA GLN A 401 -21.83 -13.36 7.13
C GLN A 401 -22.81 -12.37 7.76
N LEU A 402 -23.71 -11.76 6.98
CA LEU A 402 -24.76 -10.87 7.51
C LEU A 402 -25.73 -11.63 8.41
N ARG A 403 -26.08 -12.87 8.05
CA ARG A 403 -26.93 -13.73 8.89
C ARG A 403 -26.26 -14.10 10.21
N ASP A 404 -24.94 -14.31 10.19
CA ASP A 404 -24.15 -14.56 11.39
C ASP A 404 -23.96 -13.28 12.23
N ALA A 405 -23.83 -12.11 11.59
CA ALA A 405 -23.73 -10.81 12.25
C ALA A 405 -25.05 -10.34 12.86
N GLU A 406 -26.21 -10.60 12.23
CA GLU A 406 -27.54 -10.35 12.81
C GLU A 406 -27.81 -11.19 14.08
N ALA A 407 -27.07 -12.29 14.27
CA ALA A 407 -27.11 -13.10 15.48
C ALA A 407 -26.28 -12.52 16.64
N MET A 408 -25.49 -11.46 16.40
CA MET A 408 -24.61 -10.81 17.38
C MET A 408 -24.78 -9.27 17.41
N ASP A 409 -24.29 -8.67 18.49
CA ASP A 409 -24.58 -7.31 19.01
C ASP A 409 -24.61 -6.17 17.96
N PRO A 410 -25.41 -5.09 18.13
CA PRO A 410 -25.50 -3.93 17.22
C PRO A 410 -24.18 -3.17 16.98
N GLU A 411 -23.15 -3.36 17.81
CA GLU A 411 -21.80 -2.82 17.57
C GLU A 411 -21.00 -3.63 16.53
N SER A 412 -21.34 -4.89 16.25
CA SER A 412 -20.66 -5.69 15.22
C SER A 412 -21.08 -5.32 13.79
N ILE A 413 -22.16 -4.55 13.63
CA ILE A 413 -22.63 -4.10 12.31
C ILE A 413 -21.66 -3.10 11.70
N SER A 414 -21.02 -2.21 12.49
CA SER A 414 -20.00 -1.29 11.98
C SER A 414 -18.72 -1.99 11.53
N ASP A 415 -18.35 -3.10 12.16
CA ASP A 415 -17.20 -3.92 11.76
C ASP A 415 -17.51 -4.85 10.57
N ALA A 416 -18.75 -5.35 10.46
CA ALA A 416 -19.21 -6.17 9.33
C ALA A 416 -19.36 -5.38 8.01
N VAL A 417 -19.57 -4.06 8.09
CA VAL A 417 -19.65 -3.16 6.93
C VAL A 417 -18.26 -2.70 6.46
N ASN A 418 -17.17 -3.14 7.09
CA ASN A 418 -15.84 -2.93 6.55
C ASN A 418 -15.63 -3.82 5.31
N LEU A 419 -15.98 -3.27 4.14
CA LEU A 419 -16.00 -3.92 2.83
C LEU A 419 -14.65 -4.52 2.41
N THR A 420 -13.56 -4.16 3.08
CA THR A 420 -12.22 -4.76 2.90
C THR A 420 -12.08 -6.14 3.56
N LYS A 421 -12.92 -6.47 4.56
CA LYS A 421 -12.92 -7.74 5.30
C LYS A 421 -14.02 -8.72 4.90
N VAL A 422 -14.93 -8.31 4.01
CA VAL A 422 -15.83 -9.23 3.32
C VAL A 422 -14.96 -10.09 2.41
N GLY A 423 -14.50 -11.22 2.93
CA GLY A 423 -13.51 -12.09 2.30
C GLY A 423 -14.03 -12.68 0.99
N ILE A 424 -13.76 -11.98 -0.11
CA ILE A 424 -13.90 -12.50 -1.46
C ILE A 424 -12.63 -13.31 -1.74
N PRO A 425 -12.71 -14.65 -1.93
CA PRO A 425 -11.53 -15.40 -2.33
C PRO A 425 -11.10 -14.97 -3.74
N ASP A 426 -9.82 -14.63 -3.90
CA ASP A 426 -9.28 -14.21 -5.20
C ASP A 426 -9.53 -15.27 -6.29
N THR A 427 -10.10 -14.82 -7.41
CA THR A 427 -10.23 -15.64 -8.63
C THR A 427 -8.86 -16.12 -9.10
N PRO A 428 -8.77 -17.26 -9.83
CA PRO A 428 -7.50 -17.72 -10.39
C PRO A 428 -6.78 -16.63 -11.20
N GLU A 429 -7.52 -15.83 -11.96
CA GLU A 429 -7.01 -14.72 -12.77
C GLU A 429 -6.47 -13.56 -11.90
N GLN A 430 -7.12 -13.25 -10.77
CA GLN A 430 -6.64 -12.28 -9.79
C GLN A 430 -5.36 -12.76 -9.12
N ARG A 431 -5.29 -14.04 -8.72
CA ARG A 431 -4.08 -14.63 -8.13
C ARG A 431 -2.90 -14.61 -9.09
N GLU A 432 -3.15 -14.87 -10.37
CA GLU A 432 -2.12 -14.75 -11.41
C GLU A 432 -1.65 -13.30 -11.60
N ALA A 433 -2.58 -12.33 -11.59
CA ALA A 433 -2.25 -10.91 -11.69
C ALA A 433 -1.43 -10.43 -10.49
N LEU A 434 -1.83 -10.80 -9.27
CA LEU A 434 -1.10 -10.50 -8.03
C LEU A 434 0.28 -11.17 -8.01
N SER A 435 0.40 -12.44 -8.39
CA SER A 435 1.70 -13.12 -8.48
C SER A 435 2.61 -12.46 -9.52
N SER A 436 2.05 -12.03 -10.66
CA SER A 436 2.81 -11.31 -11.69
C SER A 436 3.27 -9.94 -11.20
N LEU A 437 2.42 -9.24 -10.44
CA LEU A 437 2.72 -7.93 -9.85
C LEU A 437 3.84 -8.05 -8.81
N GLU A 438 3.71 -9.02 -7.91
CA GLU A 438 4.72 -9.34 -6.89
C GLU A 438 6.07 -9.70 -7.53
N SER A 439 6.05 -10.51 -8.60
CA SER A 439 7.27 -10.91 -9.30
C SER A 439 7.93 -9.74 -9.99
N LEU A 440 7.16 -8.87 -10.65
CA LEU A 440 7.69 -7.67 -11.29
C LEU A 440 8.33 -6.72 -10.27
N LEU A 441 7.68 -6.50 -9.13
CA LEU A 441 8.23 -5.68 -8.05
C LEU A 441 9.50 -6.28 -7.47
N ALA A 442 9.51 -7.59 -7.21
CA ALA A 442 10.69 -8.30 -6.75
C ALA A 442 11.85 -8.18 -7.76
N MET A 443 11.56 -8.24 -9.06
CA MET A 443 12.54 -8.08 -10.13
C MET A 443 13.13 -6.66 -10.17
N VAL A 444 12.32 -5.62 -9.97
CA VAL A 444 12.80 -4.22 -9.84
C VAL A 444 13.74 -4.10 -8.63
N GLU A 445 13.28 -4.51 -7.47
CA GLU A 445 14.00 -4.37 -6.20
C GLU A 445 15.28 -5.20 -6.17
N GLY A 446 15.25 -6.42 -6.71
CA GLY A 446 16.42 -7.28 -6.82
C GLY A 446 17.48 -6.69 -7.75
N TRP A 447 17.07 -6.01 -8.83
CA TRP A 447 18.01 -5.36 -9.75
C TRP A 447 18.66 -4.17 -9.07
N VAL A 448 17.88 -3.33 -8.37
CA VAL A 448 18.38 -2.18 -7.63
C VAL A 448 19.37 -2.62 -6.56
N ASP A 449 19.02 -3.63 -5.76
CA ASP A 449 19.90 -4.18 -4.73
C ASP A 449 21.24 -4.66 -5.33
N CYS A 450 21.22 -5.31 -6.49
CA CYS A 450 22.42 -5.74 -7.20
C CYS A 450 23.28 -4.56 -7.69
N VAL A 451 22.66 -3.54 -8.30
CA VAL A 451 23.36 -2.38 -8.86
C VAL A 451 23.93 -1.48 -7.77
N VAL A 452 23.15 -1.21 -6.72
CA VAL A 452 23.56 -0.39 -5.56
C VAL A 452 24.75 -1.01 -4.86
N TRP A 453 24.70 -2.33 -4.61
CA TRP A 453 25.82 -3.06 -4.02
C TRP A 453 27.11 -2.87 -4.84
N ARG A 454 27.03 -3.08 -6.16
CA ARG A 454 28.19 -2.97 -7.05
C ARG A 454 28.75 -1.55 -7.15
N ALA A 455 27.88 -0.55 -7.20
CA ALA A 455 28.28 0.86 -7.25
C ALA A 455 28.87 1.33 -5.93
N GLY A 456 28.31 0.90 -4.80
CA GLY A 456 28.66 1.42 -3.48
C GLY A 456 29.79 0.69 -2.76
N MET A 457 30.09 -0.58 -3.08
CA MET A 457 31.01 -1.41 -2.27
C MET A 457 32.44 -0.86 -2.14
N ALA A 458 32.90 -0.05 -3.10
CA ALA A 458 34.22 0.58 -3.03
C ALA A 458 34.25 1.89 -2.24
N HIS A 459 33.08 2.44 -1.92
CA HIS A 459 32.90 3.80 -1.39
C HIS A 459 32.22 3.83 -0.01
N LEU A 460 31.45 2.79 0.32
CA LEU A 460 30.63 2.71 1.54
C LEU A 460 31.12 1.55 2.42
N PRO A 461 31.93 1.83 3.46
CA PRO A 461 32.46 0.79 4.36
C PRO A 461 31.40 -0.11 5.01
N HIS A 462 30.23 0.44 5.34
CA HIS A 462 29.11 -0.21 6.02
C HIS A 462 28.00 -0.68 5.06
N ILE A 463 28.28 -0.79 3.76
CA ILE A 463 27.26 -1.16 2.76
C ILE A 463 26.57 -2.50 3.05
N GLU A 464 27.28 -3.49 3.61
CA GLU A 464 26.69 -4.79 4.00
C GLU A 464 25.67 -4.62 5.11
N GLN A 465 26.01 -3.81 6.11
CA GLN A 465 25.14 -3.52 7.24
C GLN A 465 23.90 -2.75 6.79
N LEU A 466 24.08 -1.71 5.95
CA LEU A 466 22.98 -0.92 5.40
C LEU A 466 22.05 -1.79 4.52
N ARG A 467 22.63 -2.63 3.67
CA ARG A 467 21.88 -3.59 2.84
C ARG A 467 21.06 -4.57 3.66
N GLU A 468 21.64 -5.11 4.73
CA GLU A 468 20.94 -6.02 5.64
C GLU A 468 19.83 -5.29 6.42
N MET A 469 20.05 -4.06 6.87
CA MET A 469 19.04 -3.27 7.57
C MET A 469 17.83 -2.99 6.67
N THR A 470 18.02 -2.55 5.43
CA THR A 470 16.89 -2.35 4.49
C THR A 470 16.16 -3.66 4.18
N ARG A 471 16.86 -4.80 4.12
CA ARG A 471 16.22 -6.12 3.92
C ARG A 471 15.33 -6.52 5.10
N ARG A 472 15.75 -6.23 6.33
CA ARG A 472 14.96 -6.50 7.53
C ARG A 472 13.74 -5.61 7.63
N GLU A 473 13.91 -4.33 7.33
CA GLU A 473 12.81 -3.36 7.29
C GLU A 473 11.70 -3.83 6.33
N ARG A 474 12.07 -4.30 5.14
CA ARG A 474 11.11 -4.89 4.20
C ARG A 474 10.50 -6.20 4.69
N ALA A 475 11.22 -6.98 5.50
CA ALA A 475 10.67 -8.21 6.08
C ALA A 475 9.63 -7.96 7.20
N MET A 476 9.62 -6.76 7.78
CA MET A 476 8.68 -6.34 8.83
C MET A 476 7.51 -5.51 8.30
N GLY A 477 7.31 -5.42 6.97
CA GLY A 477 6.26 -4.59 6.38
C GLY A 477 6.72 -3.19 6.02
N GLY A 478 7.65 -3.08 5.07
CA GLY A 478 8.20 -1.79 4.60
C GLY A 478 7.20 -0.94 3.80
N PRO A 479 7.58 0.28 3.38
CA PRO A 479 6.70 1.23 2.69
C PRO A 479 6.00 0.66 1.43
N ALA A 480 6.70 -0.16 0.65
CA ALA A 480 6.14 -0.84 -0.52
C ALA A 480 4.99 -1.79 -0.15
N GLU A 481 5.16 -2.59 0.91
CA GLU A 481 4.13 -3.55 1.35
C GLU A 481 2.88 -2.81 1.81
N ARG A 482 3.02 -1.77 2.65
CA ARG A 482 1.89 -0.94 3.09
C ARG A 482 1.18 -0.25 1.92
N THR A 483 1.94 0.18 0.92
CA THR A 483 1.37 0.77 -0.31
C THR A 483 0.47 -0.24 -1.02
N PHE A 484 0.98 -1.42 -1.35
CA PHE A 484 0.20 -2.42 -2.09
C PHE A 484 -0.85 -3.15 -1.24
N GLU A 485 -0.65 -3.25 0.08
CA GLU A 485 -1.64 -3.74 1.04
C GLU A 485 -2.83 -2.78 1.09
N SER A 486 -2.58 -1.47 1.24
CA SER A 486 -3.67 -0.48 1.28
C SER A 486 -4.43 -0.36 -0.05
N LEU A 487 -3.75 -0.57 -1.19
CA LEU A 487 -4.34 -0.43 -2.52
C LEU A 487 -5.04 -1.71 -3.02
N LEU A 488 -4.49 -2.88 -2.71
CA LEU A 488 -4.90 -4.16 -3.32
C LEU A 488 -5.13 -5.28 -2.31
N GLY A 489 -4.80 -5.09 -1.03
CA GLY A 489 -4.70 -6.18 -0.06
C GLY A 489 -3.52 -7.12 -0.33
N LEU A 490 -2.54 -6.69 -1.15
CA LEU A 490 -1.40 -7.51 -1.52
C LEU A 490 -0.34 -7.50 -0.42
N GLN A 491 0.03 -8.68 0.07
CA GLN A 491 1.20 -8.88 0.93
C GLN A 491 2.42 -9.26 0.10
N LEU A 492 3.50 -8.49 0.23
CA LEU A 492 4.74 -8.75 -0.49
C LEU A 492 5.58 -9.77 0.27
N ARG A 493 6.00 -10.85 -0.39
CA ARG A 493 6.81 -11.86 0.30
C ARG A 493 8.30 -11.46 0.28
N PRO A 494 8.93 -11.25 1.46
CA PRO A 494 10.36 -10.87 1.53
C PRO A 494 11.28 -11.91 0.88
N LYS A 495 10.82 -13.17 0.82
CA LYS A 495 11.52 -14.26 0.14
C LYS A 495 11.71 -13.99 -1.36
N ARG A 496 10.68 -13.50 -2.06
CA ARG A 496 10.76 -13.30 -3.52
C ARG A 496 11.74 -12.20 -3.89
N MET A 497 11.78 -11.13 -3.10
CA MET A 497 12.76 -10.05 -3.28
C MET A 497 14.21 -10.57 -3.16
N ARG A 498 14.48 -11.44 -2.17
CA ARG A 498 15.80 -12.08 -2.01
C ARG A 498 16.14 -13.03 -3.16
N GLU A 499 15.17 -13.80 -3.63
CA GLU A 499 15.35 -14.67 -4.81
C GLU A 499 15.69 -13.87 -6.06
N ALA A 500 15.01 -12.74 -6.28
CA ALA A 500 15.29 -11.83 -7.39
C ALA A 500 16.69 -11.21 -7.30
N ALA A 501 17.09 -10.74 -6.12
CA ALA A 501 18.44 -10.21 -5.91
C ALA A 501 19.53 -11.25 -6.26
N GLY A 502 19.36 -12.49 -5.78
CA GLY A 502 20.29 -13.59 -6.12
C GLY A 502 20.30 -13.91 -7.62
N LEU A 503 19.15 -13.86 -8.28
CA LEU A 503 19.04 -14.05 -9.73
C LEU A 503 19.82 -12.98 -10.51
N TRP A 504 19.70 -11.71 -10.11
CA TRP A 504 20.45 -10.62 -10.74
C TRP A 504 21.94 -10.71 -10.47
N GLU A 505 22.37 -11.11 -9.27
CA GLU A 505 23.78 -11.37 -8.97
C GLU A 505 24.36 -12.47 -9.89
N MET A 506 23.63 -13.58 -10.08
CA MET A 506 24.04 -14.65 -10.98
C MET A 506 24.13 -14.18 -12.44
N ILE A 507 23.13 -13.44 -12.93
CA ILE A 507 23.13 -12.89 -14.30
C ILE A 507 24.31 -11.93 -14.48
N THR A 508 24.56 -11.05 -13.52
CA THR A 508 25.69 -10.11 -13.59
C THR A 508 27.03 -10.84 -13.61
N ALA A 509 27.17 -11.91 -12.84
CA ALA A 509 28.40 -12.71 -12.81
C ALA A 509 28.63 -13.45 -14.13
N ALA A 510 27.56 -13.87 -14.82
CA ALA A 510 27.65 -14.62 -16.06
C ALA A 510 27.77 -13.72 -17.31
N GLU A 511 27.01 -12.62 -17.37
CA GLU A 511 26.82 -11.79 -18.57
C GLU A 511 27.34 -10.35 -18.43
N GLY A 512 27.80 -9.94 -17.25
CA GLY A 512 28.23 -8.55 -16.98
C GLY A 512 27.08 -7.56 -16.80
N SER A 513 27.39 -6.25 -16.69
CA SER A 513 26.38 -5.18 -16.59
C SER A 513 25.53 -5.09 -17.85
N GLU A 514 26.17 -5.13 -19.02
CA GLU A 514 25.50 -5.04 -20.32
C GLU A 514 24.45 -6.14 -20.53
N GLY A 515 24.82 -7.41 -20.30
CA GLY A 515 23.87 -8.52 -20.44
C GLY A 515 22.76 -8.52 -19.40
N ARG A 516 23.06 -8.06 -18.17
CA ARG A 516 22.06 -7.87 -17.12
C ARG A 516 21.04 -6.80 -17.51
N ASP A 517 21.51 -5.61 -17.89
CA ASP A 517 20.64 -4.46 -18.14
C ASP A 517 19.85 -4.63 -19.45
N ALA A 518 20.39 -5.37 -20.42
CA ALA A 518 19.69 -5.75 -21.65
C ALA A 518 18.40 -6.56 -21.42
N LYS A 519 18.26 -7.26 -20.28
CA LYS A 519 17.02 -8.00 -19.94
C LYS A 519 15.81 -7.08 -19.76
N TRP A 520 16.02 -5.79 -19.49
CA TRP A 520 14.95 -4.80 -19.37
C TRP A 520 14.47 -4.24 -20.72
N SER A 521 15.11 -4.60 -21.84
CA SER A 521 14.72 -4.09 -23.16
C SER A 521 13.32 -4.52 -23.61
N HIS A 522 12.81 -5.64 -23.08
CA HIS A 522 11.45 -6.13 -23.33
C HIS A 522 10.95 -6.95 -22.13
N PRO A 523 9.65 -6.91 -21.77
CA PRO A 523 9.11 -7.67 -20.64
C PRO A 523 9.38 -9.18 -20.73
N ASP A 524 9.35 -9.76 -21.93
CA ASP A 524 9.56 -11.21 -22.14
C ASP A 524 11.01 -11.67 -21.92
N LEU A 525 11.96 -10.72 -21.83
CA LEU A 525 13.36 -11.02 -21.56
C LEU A 525 13.67 -11.03 -20.05
N LEU A 526 12.70 -10.64 -19.22
CA LEU A 526 12.86 -10.74 -17.78
C LEU A 526 12.99 -12.21 -17.37
N PRO A 527 13.99 -12.53 -16.54
CA PRO A 527 14.15 -13.89 -16.04
C PRO A 527 13.00 -14.22 -15.07
N SER A 528 12.56 -15.47 -15.07
CA SER A 528 11.51 -15.95 -14.18
C SER A 528 12.05 -16.26 -12.80
N LEU A 529 11.31 -15.90 -11.74
CA LEU A 529 11.66 -16.34 -10.39
C LEU A 529 11.28 -17.82 -10.19
N PRO A 530 11.94 -18.52 -9.25
CA PRO A 530 11.54 -19.87 -8.86
C PRO A 530 10.06 -19.91 -8.45
N GLY A 531 9.27 -20.76 -9.12
CA GLY A 531 7.82 -20.88 -8.87
C GLY A 531 6.92 -20.12 -9.86
N ASP A 532 7.46 -19.27 -10.73
CA ASP A 532 6.68 -18.61 -11.82
C ASP A 532 6.56 -19.46 -13.09
N GLN A 533 7.28 -20.57 -13.15
CA GLN A 533 7.17 -21.49 -14.29
C GLN A 533 5.77 -22.13 -14.27
N PRO A 534 5.01 -22.06 -15.39
CA PRO A 534 3.74 -22.73 -15.46
C PRO A 534 3.96 -24.22 -15.18
N VAL A 535 3.15 -24.79 -14.29
CA VAL A 535 3.16 -26.23 -14.00
C VAL A 535 2.63 -26.94 -15.25
N ASN A 536 3.50 -27.12 -16.24
CA ASN A 536 3.30 -27.99 -17.38
C ASN A 536 4.42 -29.03 -17.35
N GLY A 537 4.01 -30.29 -17.21
CA GLY A 537 4.87 -31.37 -16.80
C GLY A 537 6.03 -31.64 -17.76
N THR A 538 7.23 -31.39 -17.28
CA THR A 538 8.34 -32.34 -17.36
C THR A 538 9.20 -32.17 -16.12
N ALA A 539 9.05 -33.09 -15.16
CA ALA A 539 10.12 -33.40 -14.24
C ALA A 539 11.31 -33.89 -15.08
N GLY A 540 12.47 -33.24 -14.92
CA GLY A 540 13.67 -33.56 -15.70
C GLY A 540 14.88 -32.73 -15.27
N ASP A 541 15.27 -32.93 -14.01
CA ASP A 541 16.62 -32.81 -13.44
C ASP A 541 17.42 -31.50 -13.55
N ALA A 542 17.65 -30.93 -12.35
CA ALA A 542 18.85 -30.17 -12.06
C ALA A 542 20.04 -31.10 -11.72
N VAL A 543 21.23 -30.65 -12.11
CA VAL A 543 22.58 -30.95 -11.56
C VAL A 543 23.51 -31.91 -12.34
N SER A 544 24.43 -31.28 -13.07
CA SER A 544 25.91 -31.47 -13.09
C SER A 544 26.64 -31.94 -14.37
N PRO A 545 27.89 -31.47 -14.58
CA PRO A 545 28.51 -31.28 -15.88
C PRO A 545 29.51 -32.40 -16.25
N LYS A 546 29.63 -32.72 -17.55
CA LYS A 546 30.86 -33.27 -18.16
C LYS A 546 30.75 -33.45 -19.68
N GLY A 547 31.76 -32.93 -20.39
CA GLY A 547 32.51 -33.69 -21.40
C GLY A 547 31.93 -33.82 -22.81
N SER A 548 32.64 -33.20 -23.76
CA SER A 548 32.59 -33.38 -25.22
C SER A 548 32.24 -34.79 -25.74
N ALA A 549 31.39 -34.86 -26.79
CA ALA A 549 31.83 -35.15 -28.18
C ALA A 549 30.65 -35.60 -29.09
N SER A 550 30.58 -34.97 -30.26
CA SER A 550 30.26 -35.52 -31.60
C SER A 550 29.05 -36.46 -31.80
N GLY A 551 28.04 -35.92 -32.51
CA GLY A 551 27.52 -36.51 -33.75
C GLY A 551 26.74 -37.82 -33.69
N ALA A 552 25.41 -37.75 -33.87
CA ALA A 552 24.65 -38.57 -34.82
C ALA A 552 23.14 -38.31 -34.67
N GLN A 553 22.50 -37.85 -35.75
CA GLN A 553 21.08 -38.11 -35.99
C GLN A 553 20.88 -39.63 -36.10
N PRO A 554 19.78 -40.20 -35.58
CA PRO A 554 18.80 -40.70 -36.54
C PRO A 554 17.33 -40.67 -36.07
N ALA A 555 16.47 -40.36 -37.05
CA ALA A 555 15.18 -40.98 -37.40
C ALA A 555 14.21 -41.49 -36.32
N HIS A 556 12.99 -40.95 -36.40
CA HIS A 556 11.74 -41.48 -35.86
C HIS A 556 11.45 -42.95 -36.23
N PRO A 557 10.64 -43.63 -35.41
CA PRO A 557 9.53 -44.40 -35.94
C PRO A 557 8.19 -43.95 -35.36
N SER A 558 7.19 -43.87 -36.24
CA SER A 558 5.79 -43.56 -35.99
C SER A 558 5.10 -44.63 -35.12
N ALA A 559 4.18 -44.20 -34.28
CA ALA A 559 3.02 -45.00 -33.87
C ALA A 559 1.82 -44.08 -33.63
N ASP A 560 0.72 -44.44 -34.29
CA ASP A 560 -0.54 -43.72 -34.45
C ASP A 560 -1.22 -43.25 -33.16
N GLY A 561 -1.66 -41.99 -33.17
CA GLY A 561 -2.64 -41.44 -32.25
C GLY A 561 -3.19 -40.15 -32.85
N LYS A 562 -4.40 -40.22 -33.41
CA LYS A 562 -5.08 -39.10 -34.09
C LYS A 562 -5.26 -37.90 -33.15
N THR A 563 -4.52 -36.84 -33.42
CA THR A 563 -4.91 -35.46 -33.11
C THR A 563 -4.71 -34.65 -34.39
N GLU A 564 -5.80 -34.08 -34.91
CA GLU A 564 -5.75 -33.18 -36.06
C GLU A 564 -4.93 -31.95 -35.65
N ASN A 565 -3.67 -31.91 -36.09
CA ASN A 565 -2.80 -30.77 -35.89
C ASN A 565 -3.16 -29.75 -36.98
N ILE A 566 -3.95 -28.75 -36.62
CA ILE A 566 -4.33 -27.65 -37.51
C ILE A 566 -3.08 -26.80 -37.74
N ASP A 567 -2.64 -26.73 -39.00
CA ASP A 567 -1.53 -25.91 -39.44
C ASP A 567 -1.99 -24.44 -39.57
N TRP A 568 -1.88 -23.71 -38.46
CA TRP A 568 -2.34 -22.33 -38.36
C TRP A 568 -1.63 -21.38 -39.33
N ASP A 569 -0.40 -21.69 -39.76
CA ASP A 569 0.32 -20.88 -40.76
C ASP A 569 -0.27 -21.05 -42.17
N ALA A 570 -0.79 -22.23 -42.49
CA ALA A 570 -1.50 -22.48 -43.75
C ALA A 570 -2.90 -21.85 -43.78
N GLU A 571 -3.61 -21.80 -42.65
CA GLU A 571 -4.90 -21.11 -42.54
C GLU A 571 -4.73 -19.57 -42.53
N LEU A 572 -3.66 -19.04 -41.93
CA LEU A 572 -3.34 -17.61 -41.98
C LEU A 572 -3.01 -17.14 -43.41
N SER A 573 -2.30 -17.98 -44.18
CA SER A 573 -1.95 -17.67 -45.57
C SER A 573 -3.18 -17.62 -46.48
N LYS A 574 -4.17 -18.49 -46.27
CA LYS A 574 -5.44 -18.44 -47.02
C LYS A 574 -6.25 -17.17 -46.74
N LEU A 575 -6.27 -16.72 -45.48
CA LEU A 575 -6.99 -15.52 -45.06
C LEU A 575 -6.37 -14.24 -45.63
N LEU A 576 -5.05 -14.21 -45.84
CA LEU A 576 -4.33 -13.08 -46.41
C LEU A 576 -4.40 -13.04 -47.96
N ASP A 577 -4.58 -14.18 -48.61
CA ASP A 577 -4.75 -14.26 -50.06
C ASP A 577 -6.21 -14.01 -50.53
N GLU A 578 -7.21 -14.10 -49.64
CA GLU A 578 -8.63 -13.86 -49.98
C GLU A 578 -9.06 -12.38 -50.00
N ASP A 579 -8.32 -11.47 -49.34
CA ASP A 579 -8.58 -10.01 -49.40
C ASP A 579 -7.79 -9.29 -50.52
N GLY A 580 -7.11 -10.06 -51.37
CA GLY A 580 -6.17 -9.60 -52.39
C GLY A 580 -6.69 -9.62 -53.84
N GLY A 581 -7.95 -9.23 -54.10
CA GLY A 581 -8.33 -8.67 -55.40
C GLY A 581 -9.50 -9.31 -56.15
N THR A 582 -10.51 -8.50 -56.46
CA THR A 582 -11.06 -8.28 -57.82
C THR A 582 -12.22 -7.28 -57.74
N ASN A 583 -12.03 -6.08 -58.28
CA ASN A 583 -13.07 -5.36 -59.01
C ASN A 583 -12.43 -4.22 -59.81
N GLY A 584 -12.21 -4.49 -61.10
CA GLY A 584 -11.91 -3.51 -62.12
C GLY A 584 -12.89 -3.68 -63.29
N ASP A 585 -13.31 -2.52 -63.81
CA ASP A 585 -14.01 -2.23 -65.08
C ASP A 585 -15.55 -2.36 -65.13
N ALA A 586 -16.32 -1.42 -65.69
CA ALA A 586 -16.09 -0.10 -66.28
C ALA A 586 -17.45 0.58 -66.60
N ALA A 587 -17.50 1.93 -66.63
CA ALA A 587 -18.31 2.81 -67.51
C ALA A 587 -18.23 4.27 -66.99
N ASP A 588 -17.40 5.16 -67.55
CA ASP A 588 -17.64 6.05 -68.72
C ASP A 588 -18.44 7.33 -68.38
N GLY A 589 -17.89 8.51 -68.72
CA GLY A 589 -18.62 9.79 -68.66
C GLY A 589 -17.87 11.07 -68.23
N SER A 590 -17.01 11.61 -69.11
CA SER A 590 -16.78 13.05 -69.46
C SER A 590 -16.97 14.22 -68.46
N GLY A 591 -15.99 15.16 -68.46
CA GLY A 591 -16.18 16.62 -68.22
C GLY A 591 -15.23 17.21 -67.18
N SER A 592 -14.06 17.75 -67.55
CA SER A 592 -13.76 19.16 -67.92
C SER A 592 -13.79 20.17 -66.76
N GLU A 593 -12.61 20.76 -66.52
CA GLU A 593 -12.31 22.14 -66.06
C GLU A 593 -12.74 22.62 -64.65
N GLY A 594 -11.81 23.31 -63.98
CA GLY A 594 -12.16 24.35 -63.01
C GLY A 594 -11.13 24.62 -61.91
N ASP A 595 -10.24 25.59 -62.16
CA ASP A 595 -9.42 26.30 -61.20
C ASP A 595 -10.18 26.95 -60.02
N ALA A 596 -9.41 27.31 -58.99
CA ALA A 596 -9.69 28.25 -57.88
C ALA A 596 -10.63 27.72 -56.78
N GLN A 597 -10.36 27.88 -55.49
CA GLN A 597 -9.61 28.92 -54.77
C GLN A 597 -9.21 28.41 -53.38
#